data_AF-A0A445JDG3-F1
#
_entry.id   AF-A0A445JDG3-F1
#
_cell.length_a   1.000
_cell.length_b   1.000
_cell.length_c   1.000
_cell.angle_alpha   90.00
_cell.angle_beta   90.00
_cell.angle_gamma   90.00
#
_symmetry.space_group_name_H-M   'P 1'
#
loop_
_entity.id
_entity.type
_entity.pdbx_description
1 polymer ?
#
loop_
_entity_poly.entity_id
_entity_poly.type
_entity_poly.pdbx_seq_one_letter_code
_entity_poly.pdbx_strand_id
1 'polypeptide(L)'
;MAFPNQSMSSESPQRKMGRGKIEIKRIENTTSRQVTFCKRRNGLLKKAYELSVLCDAEVALIVFSNRGRLYEYANNSFFHVRNIVYAASDGVKHKEPNPFCDAVRI
;
A
#
# COMPACT_ATOMS: atom_id res chain seq x y z
N MET A 1 -49.32 -10.77 -38.22
CA MET A 1 -48.88 -10.34 -36.87
C MET A 1 -47.37 -10.48 -36.84
N ALA A 2 -46.65 -9.36 -36.89
CA ALA A 2 -45.20 -9.33 -36.85
C ALA A 2 -44.74 -9.37 -35.38
N PHE A 3 -43.89 -10.33 -35.04
CA PHE A 3 -43.24 -10.38 -33.73
C PHE A 3 -41.92 -9.58 -33.81
N PRO A 4 -41.68 -8.61 -32.92
CA PRO A 4 -40.46 -7.83 -32.94
C PRO A 4 -39.27 -8.59 -32.35
N ASN A 5 -38.12 -8.30 -32.97
CA ASN A 5 -36.77 -8.78 -32.77
C ASN A 5 -36.28 -8.59 -31.31
N GLN A 6 -35.88 -9.67 -30.62
CA GLN A 6 -35.21 -9.55 -29.31
C GLN A 6 -33.70 -9.39 -29.51
N SER A 7 -33.26 -8.21 -29.10
CA SER A 7 -31.91 -7.66 -29.13
C SER A 7 -30.84 -8.57 -28.52
N MET A 8 -29.75 -8.79 -29.27
CA MET A 8 -28.45 -9.22 -28.76
C MET A 8 -27.98 -8.28 -27.64
N SER A 9 -27.96 -8.76 -26.40
CA SER A 9 -27.20 -8.11 -25.33
C SER A 9 -25.71 -8.34 -25.58
N SER A 10 -25.04 -7.29 -26.04
CA SER A 10 -23.57 -7.23 -26.14
C SER A 10 -22.97 -7.13 -24.73
N GLU A 11 -22.78 -8.28 -24.08
CA GLU A 11 -21.85 -8.37 -22.95
C GLU A 11 -20.44 -8.12 -23.49
N SER A 12 -20.00 -6.88 -23.34
CA SER A 12 -18.61 -6.50 -23.57
C SER A 12 -17.75 -7.14 -22.48
N PRO A 13 -16.67 -7.87 -22.81
CA PRO A 13 -15.74 -8.37 -21.81
C PRO A 13 -15.15 -7.14 -21.12
N GLN A 14 -15.33 -7.04 -19.80
CA GLN A 14 -14.69 -6.02 -18.99
C GLN A 14 -13.17 -6.22 -19.06
N ARG A 15 -12.55 -5.60 -20.07
CA ARG A 15 -11.10 -5.49 -20.20
C ARG A 15 -10.61 -4.83 -18.92
N LYS A 16 -9.77 -5.52 -18.14
CA LYS A 16 -9.09 -4.94 -16.97
C LYS A 16 -8.35 -3.68 -17.43
N MET A 17 -8.94 -2.53 -17.13
CA MET A 17 -8.40 -1.22 -17.44
C MET A 17 -7.04 -1.12 -16.72
N GLY A 18 -5.95 -1.03 -17.49
CA GLY A 18 -4.61 -0.89 -16.93
C GLY A 18 -4.51 0.35 -16.04
N ARG A 19 -3.51 0.38 -15.14
CA ARG A 19 -3.23 1.56 -14.30
C ARG A 19 -2.92 2.75 -15.19
N GLY A 20 -3.79 3.75 -15.23
CA GLY A 20 -3.49 5.05 -15.84
C GLY A 20 -2.29 5.72 -15.17
N LYS A 21 -1.50 6.45 -15.95
CA LYS A 21 -0.44 7.33 -15.41
C LYS A 21 -1.09 8.39 -14.51
N ILE A 22 -0.58 8.57 -13.30
CA ILE A 22 -1.00 9.65 -12.40
C ILE A 22 0.17 10.61 -12.19
N GLU A 23 -0.13 11.89 -12.00
CA GLU A 23 0.89 12.88 -11.61
C GLU A 23 1.37 12.62 -10.18
N ILE A 24 2.65 12.91 -9.90
CA ILE A 24 3.22 12.84 -8.54
C ILE A 24 2.85 14.12 -7.79
N LYS A 25 1.61 14.15 -7.31
CA LYS A 25 1.02 15.20 -6.45
C LYS A 25 0.18 14.55 -5.35
N ARG A 26 -0.20 15.33 -4.34
CA ARG A 26 -1.14 14.86 -3.30
C ARG A 26 -2.45 14.42 -3.96
N ILE A 27 -2.91 13.22 -3.63
CA ILE A 27 -4.23 12.74 -4.08
C ILE A 27 -5.29 13.41 -3.22
N GLU A 28 -6.17 14.21 -3.82
CA GLU A 28 -7.20 14.95 -3.09
C GLU A 28 -8.28 14.03 -2.52
N ASN A 29 -8.80 13.11 -3.35
CA ASN A 29 -9.82 12.15 -2.94
C ASN A 29 -9.32 11.26 -1.80
N THR A 30 -10.01 11.32 -0.66
CA THR A 30 -9.64 10.62 0.59
C THR A 30 -9.63 9.11 0.45
N THR A 31 -10.63 8.52 -0.21
CA THR A 31 -10.75 7.08 -0.44
C THR A 31 -9.64 6.59 -1.37
N SER A 32 -9.44 7.26 -2.50
CA SER A 32 -8.37 6.92 -3.44
C SER A 32 -6.99 7.07 -2.80
N ARG A 33 -6.79 8.10 -1.97
CA ARG A 33 -5.56 8.32 -1.20
C ARG A 33 -5.31 7.17 -0.21
N GLN A 34 -6.33 6.73 0.53
CA GLN A 34 -6.21 5.61 1.47
C GLN A 34 -5.86 4.30 0.76
N VAL A 35 -6.57 3.97 -0.33
CA VAL A 35 -6.32 2.75 -1.11
C VAL A 35 -4.93 2.79 -1.73
N THR A 36 -4.51 3.94 -2.26
CA THR A 36 -3.20 4.13 -2.88
C THR A 36 -2.10 4.04 -1.83
N PHE A 37 -2.27 4.64 -0.66
CA PHE A 37 -1.35 4.53 0.46
C PHE A 37 -1.13 3.06 0.85
N CYS A 38 -2.20 2.30 1.09
CA CYS A 38 -2.09 0.88 1.42
C CYS A 38 -1.33 0.09 0.33
N LYS A 39 -1.71 0.26 -0.94
CA LYS A 39 -1.09 -0.48 -2.06
C LYS A 39 0.38 -0.10 -2.27
N ARG A 40 0.73 1.19 -2.23
CA ARG A 40 2.10 1.68 -2.46
C ARG A 40 3.02 1.38 -1.29
N ARG A 41 2.55 1.58 -0.05
CA ARG A 41 3.28 1.20 1.17
C ARG A 41 3.67 -0.27 1.13
N ASN A 42 2.73 -1.15 0.80
CA ASN A 42 3.02 -2.58 0.70
C ASN A 42 3.97 -2.92 -0.45
N GLY A 43 3.80 -2.28 -1.61
CA GLY A 43 4.73 -2.44 -2.73
C GLY A 43 6.16 -1.98 -2.38
N LEU A 44 6.29 -0.91 -1.59
CA LEU A 44 7.59 -0.42 -1.11
C LEU A 44 8.21 -1.36 -0.07
N LEU A 45 7.41 -1.85 0.87
CA LEU A 45 7.84 -2.85 1.87
C LEU A 45 8.37 -4.11 1.22
N LYS A 46 7.67 -4.64 0.21
CA LYS A 46 8.13 -5.79 -0.57
C LYS A 46 9.49 -5.55 -1.23
N LYS A 47 9.66 -4.40 -1.88
CA LYS A 47 10.93 -4.03 -2.51
C LYS A 47 12.07 -3.88 -1.51
N ALA A 48 11.79 -3.26 -0.37
CA ALA A 48 12.77 -3.12 0.71
C ALA A 48 13.21 -4.50 1.23
N TYR A 49 12.26 -5.42 1.39
CA TYR A 49 12.54 -6.81 1.75
C TYR A 49 13.38 -7.53 0.70
N GLU A 50 12.94 -7.52 -0.57
CA GLU A 50 13.67 -8.11 -1.69
C GLU A 50 15.12 -7.59 -1.75
N LEU A 51 15.32 -6.28 -1.63
CA LEU A 51 16.65 -5.68 -1.62
C LEU A 51 17.50 -6.14 -0.44
N SER A 52 16.91 -6.21 0.76
CA SER A 52 17.63 -6.64 1.96
C SER A 52 18.12 -8.08 1.87
N VAL A 53 17.33 -8.96 1.23
CA VAL A 53 17.67 -10.38 1.06
C VAL A 53 18.61 -10.59 -0.13
N LEU A 54 18.41 -9.90 -1.25
CA LEU A 54 19.22 -10.11 -2.45
C LEU A 54 20.65 -9.58 -2.32
N CYS A 55 20.85 -8.55 -1.50
CA CYS A 55 22.13 -7.86 -1.38
C CYS A 55 22.72 -7.91 0.03
N ASP A 56 22.12 -8.69 0.95
CA ASP A 56 22.46 -8.70 2.39
C ASP A 56 22.57 -7.28 2.98
N ALA A 57 21.71 -6.38 2.49
CA ALA A 57 21.74 -4.97 2.84
C ALA A 57 20.86 -4.70 4.06
N GLU A 58 21.38 -3.91 5.00
CA GLU A 58 20.58 -3.39 6.11
C GLU A 58 19.65 -2.29 5.60
N VAL A 59 18.34 -2.51 5.73
CA VAL A 59 17.31 -1.58 5.25
C VAL A 59 16.30 -1.31 6.36
N ALA A 60 15.93 -0.04 6.51
CA ALA A 60 14.84 0.39 7.37
C ALA A 60 13.91 1.36 6.63
N LEU A 61 12.61 1.24 6.89
CA LEU A 61 11.55 2.07 6.34
C LEU A 61 10.61 2.52 7.45
N ILE A 62 10.36 3.83 7.53
CA ILE A 62 9.44 4.45 8.48
C ILE A 62 8.44 5.29 7.70
N VAL A 63 7.15 5.07 7.92
CA VAL A 63 6.06 5.77 7.24
C VAL A 63 5.04 6.25 8.25
N PHE A 64 4.88 7.56 8.35
CA PHE A 64 3.80 8.17 9.10
C PHE A 64 2.61 8.46 8.19
N SER A 65 1.44 7.97 8.57
CA SER A 65 0.19 8.40 7.92
C SER A 65 -0.25 9.76 8.47
N ASN A 66 -1.04 10.48 7.68
CA ASN A 66 -1.71 11.71 8.10
C ASN A 66 -2.65 11.54 9.31
N ARG A 67 -2.93 10.31 9.74
CA ARG A 67 -3.72 9.99 10.93
C ARG A 67 -2.86 9.74 12.18
N GLY A 68 -1.55 10.04 12.11
CA GLY A 68 -0.62 9.81 13.21
C GLY A 68 -0.33 8.34 13.47
N ARG A 69 -0.52 7.47 12.47
CA ARG A 69 -0.15 6.04 12.57
C ARG A 69 1.22 5.81 11.96
N LEU A 70 2.04 5.08 12.70
CA LEU A 70 3.36 4.61 12.27
C LEU A 70 3.26 3.24 11.60
N TYR A 71 3.94 3.11 10.47
CA TYR A 71 4.20 1.85 9.79
C TYR A 71 5.70 1.73 9.60
N GLU A 72 6.29 0.64 10.06
CA GLU A 72 7.73 0.45 10.05
C GLU A 72 8.12 -0.92 9.49
N TYR A 73 9.33 -0.99 8.93
CA TYR A 73 10.02 -2.22 8.55
C TYR A 73 11.51 -2.05 8.81
N ALA A 74 12.14 -3.09 9.35
CA ALA A 74 13.58 -3.15 9.61
C ALA A 74 14.03 -4.61 9.57
N ASN A 75 15.21 -4.87 9.01
CA ASN A 75 15.86 -6.18 9.12
C ASN A 75 16.69 -6.27 10.43
N ASN A 76 16.97 -7.50 10.89
CA ASN A 76 17.39 -7.99 12.22
C ASN A 76 18.39 -7.14 13.03
N SER A 77 19.24 -6.32 12.42
CA SER A 77 20.25 -5.51 13.13
C SER A 77 19.75 -4.12 13.56
N PHE A 78 18.61 -3.65 13.04
CA PHE A 78 18.15 -2.26 13.20
C PHE A 78 17.26 -2.01 14.44
N PHE A 79 17.46 -2.77 15.54
CA PHE A 79 16.81 -2.48 16.82
C PHE A 79 17.10 -1.05 17.33
N HIS A 80 18.24 -0.47 16.94
CA HIS A 80 18.62 0.89 17.30
C HIS A 80 17.73 1.97 16.66
N VAL A 81 17.22 1.76 15.45
CA VAL A 81 16.43 2.77 14.75
C VAL A 81 14.97 2.78 15.20
N ARG A 82 14.45 1.64 15.66
CA ARG A 82 13.22 1.63 16.46
C ARG A 82 13.35 2.58 17.65
N ASN A 83 14.43 2.49 18.43
CA ASN A 83 14.62 3.32 19.62
C ASN A 83 14.76 4.82 19.30
N ILE A 84 15.44 5.19 18.22
CA ILE A 84 15.59 6.60 17.80
C ILE A 84 14.23 7.21 17.41
N VAL A 85 13.36 6.45 16.75
CA VAL A 85 12.04 6.92 16.33
C VAL A 85 11.07 6.97 17.51
N TYR A 86 11.11 5.98 18.41
CA TYR A 86 10.27 5.94 19.62
C TYR A 86 10.60 7.07 20.59
N ALA A 87 11.87 7.40 20.77
CA ALA A 87 12.29 8.52 21.61
C ALA A 87 11.80 9.90 21.09
N ALA A 88 11.55 10.03 19.78
CA ALA A 88 11.02 11.25 19.17
C ALA A 88 9.49 11.28 19.06
N SER A 89 8.80 10.20 19.48
CA SER A 89 7.39 9.94 19.19
C SER A 89 6.56 9.74 20.45
N ASP A 90 6.61 10.69 21.40
CA ASP A 90 5.65 10.72 22.50
C ASP A 90 4.21 10.83 21.94
N GLY A 91 3.45 9.71 21.98
CA GLY A 91 2.03 9.67 21.59
C GLY A 91 1.66 9.01 20.25
N VAL A 92 2.58 8.32 19.57
CA VAL A 92 2.26 7.61 18.31
C VAL A 92 1.46 6.33 18.57
N LYS A 93 0.34 6.17 17.86
CA LYS A 93 -0.52 4.97 17.98
C LYS A 93 0.03 3.84 17.11
N HIS A 94 0.54 2.80 17.76
CA HIS A 94 0.76 1.49 17.11
C HIS A 94 -0.56 0.91 16.66
N LYS A 95 -0.64 0.48 15.41
CA LYS A 95 -1.79 -0.28 14.95
C LYS A 95 -1.34 -1.66 14.52
N GLU A 96 -2.03 -2.66 15.07
CA GLU A 96 -2.06 -4.04 14.57
C GLU A 96 -2.20 -4.06 13.03
N PRO A 97 -1.51 -4.98 12.34
CA PRO A 97 -1.60 -5.12 10.90
C PRO A 97 -3.06 -5.26 10.49
N ASN A 98 -3.52 -4.40 9.59
CA ASN A 98 -4.90 -4.40 9.14
C ASN A 98 -5.05 -5.48 8.06
N PRO A 99 -5.83 -6.54 8.29
CA PRO A 99 -5.89 -7.71 7.40
C PRO A 99 -6.33 -7.34 5.98
N PHE A 100 -7.07 -6.25 5.78
CA PHE A 100 -7.52 -5.80 4.46
C PHE A 100 -6.41 -5.21 3.59
N CYS A 101 -5.36 -4.64 4.19
CA CYS A 101 -4.18 -4.20 3.46
C CYS A 101 -3.02 -5.19 3.60
N ASP A 102 -2.94 -5.93 4.70
CA ASP A 102 -1.80 -6.79 5.02
C ASP A 102 -2.06 -8.26 4.66
N ALA A 103 -3.11 -8.56 3.87
CA ALA A 103 -3.39 -9.87 3.25
C ALA A 103 -2.26 -10.39 2.33
N VAL A 104 -1.18 -9.63 2.19
CA VAL A 104 0.07 -10.14 1.64
C VAL A 104 0.84 -10.76 2.80
N ARG A 105 0.75 -12.09 2.95
CA ARG A 105 1.87 -12.86 3.50
C ARG A 105 3.11 -12.46 2.70
N ILE A 106 4.06 -11.82 3.36
CA ILE A 106 5.44 -11.72 2.87
C ILE A 106 5.94 -13.15 2.66
#